data_AF-A0A7J3J296-F1
#
_entry.id   AF-A0A7J3J296-F1
#
_cell.length_a   1.000
_cell.length_b   1.000
_cell.length_c   1.000
_cell.angle_alpha   90.00
_cell.angle_beta   90.00
_cell.angle_gamma   90.00
#
_symmetry.space_group_name_H-M   'P 1'
#
loop_
_entity.id
_entity.type
_entity.pdbx_description
1 polymer ?
#
loop_
_entity_poly.entity_id
_entity_poly.type
_entity_poly.pdbx_seq_one_letter_code
_entity_poly.pdbx_strand_id
1 'polypeptide(L)'
;MRYLVIYDITDDNLRIRVAETLKDYGLIHIQYSAFLGCLRRDKLNSLIVDLRRLIGDAIENVQIYPLCDLCFRGRKIIGKPKRYEVDEENKRPKFVYF
;
A
#
# COMPACT_ATOMS: atom_id res chain seq x y z
N MET A 1 -4.92 14.80 3.20
CA MET A 1 -4.38 14.78 1.82
C MET A 1 -4.40 13.34 1.34
N ARG A 2 -4.59 13.09 0.04
CA ARG A 2 -4.55 11.72 -0.50
C ARG A 2 -3.12 11.34 -0.81
N TYR A 3 -2.78 10.07 -0.57
CA TYR A 3 -1.48 9.51 -0.88
C TYR A 3 -1.64 8.24 -1.69
N LEU A 4 -0.78 8.07 -2.69
CA LEU A 4 -0.49 6.81 -3.36
C LEU A 4 0.80 6.26 -2.77
N VAL A 5 0.75 5.05 -2.24
CA VAL A 5 1.92 4.31 -1.79
C VAL A 5 2.17 3.19 -2.78
N ILE A 6 3.37 3.14 -3.35
CA ILE A 6 3.84 2.03 -4.18
C ILE A 6 5.05 1.41 -3.53
N TYR A 7 5.19 0.10 -3.69
CA TYR A 7 6.37 -0.60 -3.19
C TYR A 7 6.89 -1.64 -4.17
N ASP A 8 8.18 -1.90 -4.09
CA ASP A 8 8.86 -3.03 -4.69
C ASP A 8 9.52 -3.80 -3.55
N ILE A 9 8.91 -4.93 -3.18
CA ILE A 9 9.31 -5.76 -2.04
C ILE A 9 9.36 -7.21 -2.51
N THR A 10 10.57 -7.77 -2.49
CA THR A 10 10.83 -9.14 -2.96
C THR A 10 10.42 -10.16 -1.90
N ASP A 11 10.77 -9.92 -0.63
CA ASP A 11 10.43 -10.83 0.46
C ASP A 11 8.92 -10.86 0.75
N ASP A 12 8.32 -12.04 0.65
CA ASP A 12 6.88 -12.24 0.82
C ASP A 12 6.40 -11.86 2.23
N ASN A 13 7.18 -12.18 3.27
CA ASN A 13 6.80 -11.90 4.65
C ASN A 13 6.80 -10.39 4.93
N LEU A 14 7.85 -9.69 4.50
CA LEU A 14 7.95 -8.24 4.61
C LEU A 14 6.83 -7.56 3.80
N ARG A 15 6.55 -8.04 2.59
CA ARG A 15 5.47 -7.50 1.75
C ARG A 15 4.11 -7.61 2.43
N ILE A 16 3.83 -8.72 3.11
CA ILE A 16 2.58 -8.91 3.86
C ILE A 16 2.51 -7.95 5.04
N ARG A 17 3.57 -7.86 5.85
CA ARG A 17 3.62 -6.94 6.99
C ARG A 17 3.45 -5.49 6.58
N VAL A 18 4.08 -5.09 5.46
CA VAL A 18 3.90 -3.75 4.88
C VAL A 18 2.46 -3.55 4.43
N ALA A 19 1.87 -4.52 3.72
CA ALA A 19 0.48 -4.44 3.27
C ALA A 19 -0.52 -4.32 4.43
N GLU A 20 -0.34 -5.11 5.50
CA GLU A 20 -1.14 -5.03 6.73
C GLU A 20 -1.00 -3.68 7.40
N THR A 21 0.24 -3.19 7.56
CA THR A 21 0.50 -1.86 8.12
C THR A 21 -0.21 -0.78 7.31
N LEU A 22 -0.17 -0.82 5.98
CA LEU A 22 -0.87 0.16 5.14
C LEU A 22 -2.39 0.09 5.34
N LYS A 23 -2.96 -1.10 5.52
CA LYS A 23 -4.40 -1.30 5.84
C LYS A 23 -4.76 -0.72 7.21
N ASP A 24 -3.93 -0.93 8.23
CA ASP A 24 -4.14 -0.41 9.59
C ASP A 24 -4.15 1.12 9.64
N TYR A 25 -3.39 1.76 8.76
CA TYR A 25 -3.43 3.21 8.56
C TYR A 25 -4.64 3.70 7.76
N GLY A 26 -5.51 2.79 7.29
CA GLY A 26 -6.73 3.09 6.54
C GLY A 26 -6.51 3.31 5.04
N LEU A 27 -5.38 2.86 4.49
CA LEU A 27 -5.16 2.87 3.04
C LEU A 27 -5.84 1.65 2.40
N ILE A 28 -6.38 1.84 1.21
CA ILE A 28 -7.06 0.82 0.43
C ILE A 28 -6.06 0.14 -0.50
N HIS A 29 -6.03 -1.19 -0.50
CA HIS A 29 -5.18 -1.99 -1.39
C HIS A 29 -5.76 -1.98 -2.82
N ILE A 30 -5.10 -1.29 -3.75
CA ILE A 30 -5.63 -1.06 -5.11
C ILE A 30 -4.93 -1.88 -6.20
N GLN A 31 -3.68 -2.29 -5.99
CA GLN A 31 -2.92 -3.20 -6.85
C GLN A 31 -1.97 -4.04 -5.98
N TYR A 32 -1.37 -5.09 -6.56
CA TYR A 32 -0.52 -6.04 -5.83
C TYR A 32 0.51 -5.34 -4.94
N SER A 33 1.13 -4.29 -5.47
CA SER A 33 2.11 -3.47 -4.77
C SER A 33 1.76 -1.98 -4.66
N ALA A 34 0.46 -1.65 -4.58
CA ALA A 34 0.03 -0.26 -4.45
C ALA A 34 -1.20 -0.05 -3.55
N PHE A 35 -1.15 1.02 -2.76
CA PHE A 35 -2.16 1.43 -1.80
C PHE A 35 -2.55 2.89 -1.98
N LEU A 36 -3.79 3.23 -1.66
CA LEU A 36 -4.30 4.59 -1.81
C LEU A 36 -5.23 4.95 -0.65
N GLY A 37 -5.08 6.15 -0.09
CA GLY A 37 -6.02 6.66 0.89
C GLY A 37 -5.69 8.05 1.39
N CYS A 38 -6.55 8.57 2.25
CA CYS A 38 -6.41 9.90 2.82
C CYS A 38 -5.77 9.81 4.20
N LEU A 39 -4.64 10.51 4.38
CA LEU A 39 -3.97 10.62 5.67
C LEU A 39 -3.88 12.08 6.11
N ARG A 40 -3.93 12.28 7.43
CA ARG A 40 -3.47 13.51 8.08
C ARG A 40 -1.94 13.50 8.19
N ARG A 41 -1.34 14.67 8.34
CA ARG A 41 0.12 14.83 8.36
C ARG A 41 0.80 14.05 9.49
N ASP A 42 0.19 14.03 10.67
CA ASP A 42 0.63 13.24 11.83
C ASP A 42 0.61 11.75 11.53
N LYS A 43 -0.49 11.23 10.97
CA LYS A 43 -0.60 9.82 10.56
C LYS A 43 0.39 9.45 9.46
N LEU A 44 0.65 10.33 8.49
CA LEU A 44 1.70 10.09 7.50
C LEU A 44 3.08 9.96 8.15
N ASN A 45 3.42 10.86 9.08
CA ASN A 45 4.72 10.80 9.74
C ASN A 45 4.89 9.51 10.55
N SER A 46 3.86 9.07 11.27
CA SER A 46 3.87 7.77 11.95
C SER A 46 4.04 6.61 10.98
N LEU A 47 3.31 6.61 9.86
CA LEU A 47 3.43 5.59 8.82
C LEU A 47 4.87 5.50 8.28
N ILE A 48 5.51 6.63 8.01
CA ILE A 48 6.91 6.67 7.52
C ILE A 48 7.86 6.04 8.56
N VAL A 49 7.67 6.32 9.85
CA VAL A 49 8.48 5.72 10.91
C VAL A 49 8.28 4.21 10.97
N ASP A 50 7.04 3.74 10.92
CA ASP A 50 6.73 2.31 10.98
C ASP A 50 7.26 1.55 9.75
N LEU A 51 7.09 2.12 8.54
CA LEU A 51 7.64 1.54 7.32
C LEU A 51 9.17 1.45 7.36
N ARG A 52 9.85 2.49 7.85
CA ARG A 52 11.31 2.46 8.03
C ARG A 52 11.75 1.37 9.01
N ARG A 53 11.01 1.17 10.09
CA ARG A 53 11.29 0.10 11.07
C ARG A 53 11.05 -1.29 10.49
N LEU A 54 10.02 -1.45 9.66
CA LEU A 54 9.70 -2.72 9.01
C LEU A 54 10.72 -3.10 7.94
N ILE A 55 11.12 -2.14 7.11
CA ILE A 55 12.11 -2.36 6.04
C ILE A 55 13.50 -2.55 6.65
N GLY A 56 13.85 -1.79 7.70
CA GLY A 56 15.16 -1.88 8.35
C GLY A 56 16.28 -1.63 7.34
N ASP A 57 17.24 -2.57 7.27
CA ASP A 57 18.38 -2.53 6.35
C ASP A 57 18.12 -3.22 5.01
N ALA A 58 16.87 -3.63 4.73
CA ALA A 58 16.52 -4.27 3.48
C ALA A 58 16.60 -3.27 2.29
N ILE A 59 16.97 -3.78 1.11
CA ILE A 59 17.15 -2.98 -0.11
C ILE A 59 15.80 -2.74 -0.83
N GLU A 60 14.70 -2.76 -0.08
CA GLU A 60 13.35 -2.67 -0.64
C GLU A 60 12.93 -1.22 -0.86
N ASN A 61 12.10 -0.99 -1.87
CA ASN A 61 11.73 0.34 -2.28
C ASN A 61 10.27 0.65 -1.90
N VAL A 62 10.04 1.70 -1.12
CA VAL A 62 8.69 2.22 -0.84
C VAL A 62 8.65 3.70 -1.16
N GLN A 63 7.68 4.10 -1.99
CA GLN A 63 7.49 5.48 -2.42
C GLN A 63 6.10 5.96 -2.05
N ILE A 64 6.01 7.20 -1.54
CA ILE A 64 4.77 7.81 -1.10
C ILE A 64 4.57 9.11 -1.86
N TYR A 65 3.52 9.17 -2.68
CA TYR A 65 3.19 10.31 -3.51
C TYR A 65 1.96 11.04 -2.98
N PRO A 66 2.04 12.33 -2.63
CA PRO A 66 0.85 13.12 -2.40
C PRO A 66 0.08 13.29 -3.71
N LEU A 67 -1.22 13.06 -3.68
CA LEU A 67 -2.10 13.24 -4.82
C LEU A 67 -3.10 14.35 -4.52
N CYS A 68 -3.15 15.36 -5.40
CA CYS A 68 -4.23 16.33 -5.39
C CYS A 68 -5.50 15.70 -5.97
N ASP A 69 -6.65 16.33 -5.71
CA ASP A 69 -7.94 15.80 -6.16
C ASP A 69 -8.07 15.79 -7.69
N LEU A 70 -7.45 16.76 -8.38
CA LEU A 70 -7.46 16.80 -9.84
C LEU A 70 -6.73 15.59 -10.44
N CYS A 71 -5.49 15.31 -10.00
CA CYS A 71 -4.73 14.14 -10.43
C CYS A 71 -5.48 12.84 -10.13
N PHE A 72 -6.08 12.73 -8.94
CA PHE A 72 -6.82 11.53 -8.56
C PHE A 72 -8.08 11.29 -9.40
N ARG A 73 -8.83 12.35 -9.72
CA ARG A 73 -10.00 12.26 -10.62
C ARG A 73 -9.60 11.95 -12.06
N GLY A 74 -8.44 12.41 -12.49
CA GLY A 74 -7.90 12.15 -13.82
C GLY A 74 -7.38 10.73 -14.05
N ARG A 75 -7.30 9.89 -13.00
CA ARG A 75 -6.74 8.54 -13.11
C ARG A 75 -7.49 7.69 -14.14
N LYS A 76 -6.74 6.85 -14.86
CA LYS A 76 -7.28 5.86 -15.79
C LYS A 76 -6.96 4.47 -15.26
N ILE A 77 -7.94 3.58 -15.32
CA ILE A 77 -7.80 2.18 -14.93
C ILE A 77 -8.05 1.35 -16.18
N ILE A 78 -7.11 0.46 -16.49
CA ILE A 78 -7.19 -0.46 -17.63
C ILE A 78 -7.26 -1.88 -17.07
N GLY A 79 -8.22 -2.68 -17.56
CA GLY A 79 -8.47 -4.04 -17.07
C GLY A 79 -9.44 -4.10 -15.88
N LYS A 80 -9.59 -5.29 -15.31
CA LYS A 80 -10.53 -5.54 -14.21
C LYS A 80 -9.89 -5.23 -12.85
N PRO A 81 -10.58 -4.50 -11.96
CA PRO A 81 -10.10 -4.30 -10.60
C PRO A 81 -10.07 -5.64 -9.84
N LYS A 82 -9.10 -5.74 -8.93
CA LYS A 82 -8.92 -6.88 -8.04
C LYS A 82 -9.17 -6.43 -6.60
N ARG A 83 -9.85 -7.25 -5.83
CA ARG A 83 -9.91 -7.16 -4.38
C ARG A 83 -8.75 -7.97 -3.82
N TYR A 84 -7.94 -7.36 -2.95
CA TYR A 84 -6.81 -8.03 -2.33
C TYR A 84 -7.14 -8.41 -0.89
N GLU A 85 -7.26 -9.70 -0.66
CA GLU A 85 -7.53 -10.30 0.64
C GLU A 85 -6.25 -10.96 1.16
N VAL A 86 -6.07 -10.96 2.48
CA VAL A 86 -4.95 -11.66 3.10
C VAL A 86 -5.38 -13.12 3.27
N ASP A 87 -4.64 -14.05 2.67
CA ASP A 87 -4.84 -15.46 2.93
C ASP A 87 -4.18 -15.83 4.25
N GLU A 88 -4.95 -15.82 5.33
CA GLU A 88 -4.49 -16.14 6.70
C GLU A 88 -3.82 -17.53 6.79
N GLU A 89 -4.25 -18.50 5.97
CA GLU A 89 -3.71 -19.87 6.00
C GLU A 89 -2.36 -20.02 5.30
N ASN A 90 -2.16 -19.36 4.14
CA ASN A 90 -0.95 -19.54 3.34
C ASN A 90 0.02 -18.35 3.40
N LYS A 91 -0.31 -17.30 4.16
CA LYS A 91 0.43 -16.03 4.19
C LYS A 91 0.78 -15.59 2.77
N ARG A 92 -0.20 -15.56 1.87
CA ARG A 92 -0.03 -15.06 0.49
C ARG A 92 -1.13 -14.07 0.17
N PRO A 93 -0.85 -13.03 -0.64
CA PRO A 93 -1.91 -12.16 -1.13
C PRO A 93 -2.85 -12.96 -2.04
N LYS A 94 -4.08 -13.21 -1.59
CA LYS A 94 -5.14 -13.73 -2.46
C LYS A 94 -5.84 -12.55 -3.12
N PHE A 95 -6.26 -12.71 -4.37
CA PHE A 95 -7.06 -11.69 -5.03
C PHE A 95 -8.27 -12.29 -5.71
N VAL A 96 -9.38 -11.56 -5.64
CA VAL A 96 -10.64 -11.91 -6.29
C VAL A 96 -10.99 -10.77 -7.24
N TYR A 97 -11.51 -11.09 -8.42
CA TYR A 97 -12.03 -10.05 -9.31
C TYR A 97 -13.38 -9.55 -8.80
N PHE A 98 -13.62 -8.26 -8.96
CA PHE A 98 -14.99 -7.74 -8.89
C PHE A 98 -15.79 -8.18 -10.11
#